data_AF-E3FCQ2-F1
#
_entry.id   AF-E3FCQ2-F1
#
_cell.length_a   1.000
_cell.length_b   1.000
_cell.length_c   1.000
_cell.angle_alpha   90.00
_cell.angle_beta   90.00
_cell.angle_gamma   90.00
#
_symmetry.space_group_name_H-M   'P 1'
#
loop_
_entity.id
_entity.type
_entity.pdbx_description
1 polymer ?
#
loop_
_entity_poly.entity_id
_entity_poly.type
_entity_poly.pdbx_seq_one_letter_code
_entity_poly.pdbx_strand_id
1 'polypeptide(L)'
;MKYFELSQEVEGSAGWDLGNFTDPQGREIENPWMFREGMPVPSPGRLQILIDRSGRALDFTLAGFSIPVVHVRVASVFTELAPRDVQVLPVDIQGQPDQFCILVATRLVRCIDDKASEEVEHWTPEDGRPEKVG
;
A
#
# COMPACT_ATOMS: atom_id res chain seq x y z
N MET A 1 -8.50 7.08 23.00
CA MET A 1 -7.60 6.44 22.02
C MET A 1 -7.30 7.46 20.94
N LYS A 2 -6.06 7.57 20.46
CA LYS A 2 -5.69 8.48 19.37
C LYS A 2 -5.32 7.64 18.16
N TYR A 3 -5.82 8.02 16.99
CA TYR A 3 -5.48 7.43 15.71
C TYR A 3 -4.65 8.44 14.93
N PHE A 4 -3.70 7.95 14.14
CA PHE A 4 -2.84 8.77 13.32
C PHE A 4 -2.83 8.17 11.91
N GLU A 5 -2.85 9.04 10.91
CA GLU A 5 -2.60 8.65 9.53
C GLU A 5 -1.09 8.49 9.32
N LEU A 6 -0.70 7.40 8.66
CA LEU A 6 0.67 7.22 8.20
C LEU A 6 0.73 7.66 6.74
N SER A 7 1.33 8.82 6.50
CA SER A 7 1.44 9.42 5.17
C SER A 7 2.89 9.51 4.70
N GLN A 8 3.07 9.59 3.38
CA GLN A 8 4.34 9.93 2.77
C GLN A 8 4.38 11.42 2.49
N GLU A 9 5.48 12.08 2.83
CA GLU A 9 5.72 13.46 2.42
C GLU A 9 6.20 13.50 0.96
N VAL A 10 5.31 13.94 0.06
CA VAL A 10 5.55 13.93 -1.39
C VAL A 10 6.14 15.27 -1.88
N GLU A 11 5.76 16.40 -1.28
CA GLU A 11 6.25 17.72 -1.70
C GLU A 11 7.65 18.02 -1.14
N GLY A 12 8.59 18.40 -2.01
CA GLY A 12 9.92 18.85 -1.63
C GLY A 12 10.86 17.76 -1.08
N SER A 13 10.43 16.49 -1.02
CA SER A 13 11.26 15.42 -0.52
C SER A 13 12.26 14.96 -1.58
N ALA A 14 13.52 14.75 -1.18
CA ALA A 14 14.53 14.08 -2.00
C ALA A 14 14.28 12.56 -2.11
N GLY A 15 13.07 12.10 -1.75
CA GLY A 15 12.67 10.71 -1.73
C GLY A 15 12.33 10.18 -3.12
N TRP A 16 12.49 8.87 -3.29
CA TRP A 16 12.05 8.19 -4.49
C TRP A 16 10.52 8.22 -4.66
N ASP A 17 10.08 7.80 -5.83
CA ASP A 17 8.69 7.44 -6.09
C ASP A 17 8.63 6.04 -6.67
N LEU A 18 7.65 5.26 -6.25
CA LEU A 18 7.52 3.86 -6.61
C LEU A 18 6.23 3.66 -7.41
N GLY A 19 6.36 3.01 -8.58
CA GLY A 19 5.26 2.85 -9.52
C GLY A 19 4.30 1.72 -9.17
N ASN A 20 3.73 1.10 -10.20
CA ASN A 20 2.79 -0.01 -10.04
C ASN A 20 3.49 -1.34 -9.75
N PHE A 21 2.78 -2.23 -9.06
CA PHE A 21 3.23 -3.60 -8.83
C PHE A 21 3.04 -4.45 -10.07
N THR A 22 4.03 -5.29 -10.35
CA THR A 22 4.02 -6.23 -11.46
C THR A 22 4.43 -7.63 -11.01
N ASP A 23 4.03 -8.63 -11.78
CA ASP A 23 4.58 -9.97 -11.70
C ASP A 23 6.04 -10.01 -12.24
N PRO A 24 6.78 -11.13 -12.12
CA PRO A 24 8.15 -11.22 -12.64
C PRO A 24 8.26 -11.14 -14.17
N GLN A 25 7.14 -11.16 -14.90
CA GLN A 25 7.07 -10.95 -16.35
C GLN A 25 6.78 -9.48 -16.70
N GLY A 26 6.64 -8.59 -15.70
CA GLY A 26 6.35 -7.17 -15.88
C GLY A 26 4.87 -6.88 -16.14
N ARG A 27 3.96 -7.82 -15.88
CA ARG A 27 2.52 -7.60 -16.05
C ARG A 27 1.94 -7.00 -14.78
N GLU A 28 1.12 -5.97 -14.91
CA GLU A 28 0.45 -5.36 -13.76
C GLU A 28 -0.46 -6.38 -13.05
N ILE A 29 -0.53 -6.26 -11.72
CA ILE A 29 -1.42 -7.07 -10.90
C ILE A 29 -2.87 -6.66 -11.20
N GLU A 30 -3.73 -7.65 -11.50
CA GLU A 30 -5.12 -7.40 -11.89
C GLU A 30 -5.95 -6.71 -10.81
N ASN A 31 -5.78 -7.10 -9.54
CA ASN A 31 -6.45 -6.49 -8.39
C ASN A 31 -5.43 -5.97 -7.36
N PRO A 32 -4.85 -4.77 -7.56
CA PRO A 32 -3.91 -4.19 -6.60
C PRO A 32 -4.58 -3.75 -5.29
N TRP A 33 -5.90 -3.54 -5.30
CA TRP A 33 -6.64 -3.09 -4.11
C TRP A 33 -6.63 -4.14 -2.99
N MET A 34 -6.44 -5.42 -3.32
CA MET A 34 -6.36 -6.53 -2.36
C MET A 34 -5.38 -6.29 -1.21
N PHE A 35 -4.31 -5.51 -1.45
CA PHE A 35 -3.31 -5.19 -0.42
C PHE A 35 -3.80 -4.19 0.64
N ARG A 36 -4.97 -3.58 0.44
CA ARG A 36 -5.54 -2.54 1.31
C ARG A 36 -6.99 -2.81 1.76
N GLU A 37 -7.52 -3.98 1.46
CA GLU A 37 -8.90 -4.35 1.82
C GLU A 37 -9.08 -4.67 3.32
N GLY A 38 -8.01 -4.60 4.12
CA GLY A 38 -8.08 -4.92 5.54
C GLY A 38 -8.21 -6.42 5.80
N MET A 39 -7.67 -7.24 4.90
CA MET A 39 -7.78 -8.71 4.90
C MET A 39 -6.40 -9.33 4.60
N PRO A 40 -6.11 -10.54 5.11
CA PRO A 40 -4.94 -11.29 4.68
C PRO A 40 -4.98 -11.57 3.17
N VAL A 41 -3.87 -11.31 2.51
CA VAL A 41 -3.66 -11.54 1.08
C VAL A 41 -3.16 -12.98 0.86
N PRO A 42 -3.89 -13.82 0.12
CA PRO A 42 -3.46 -15.18 -0.18
C PRO A 42 -2.42 -15.18 -1.31
N SER A 43 -1.17 -15.52 -0.95
CA SER A 43 -0.07 -15.87 -1.87
C SER A 43 -0.07 -15.09 -3.20
N PRO A 44 0.31 -13.80 -3.20
CA PRO A 44 0.28 -12.95 -4.40
C PRO A 44 1.38 -13.32 -5.41
N GLY A 45 2.17 -14.37 -5.16
CA GLY A 45 3.36 -14.70 -5.89
C GLY A 45 4.50 -13.73 -5.60
N ARG A 46 5.51 -13.72 -6.47
CA ARG A 46 6.64 -12.79 -6.39
C ARG A 46 6.23 -11.46 -7.03
N LEU A 47 6.38 -10.37 -6.30
CA LEU A 47 6.00 -9.04 -6.73
C LEU A 47 7.25 -8.21 -7.05
N GLN A 48 7.13 -7.36 -8.06
CA GLN A 48 8.16 -6.40 -8.45
C GLN A 48 7.58 -5.00 -8.56
N ILE A 49 8.44 -4.00 -8.37
CA ILE A 49 8.09 -2.60 -8.55
C ILE A 49 9.25 -1.83 -9.17
N LEU A 50 8.91 -0.85 -10.01
CA LEU A 50 9.86 0.07 -10.62
C LEU A 50 9.95 1.36 -9.81
N ILE A 51 11.13 1.98 -9.86
CA ILE A 51 11.36 3.32 -9.34
C ILE A 51 10.96 4.30 -10.46
N ASP A 52 9.82 4.96 -10.31
CA ASP A 52 9.32 5.92 -11.30
C ASP A 52 10.11 7.22 -11.25
N ARG A 53 10.45 7.68 -10.03
CA ARG A 53 11.34 8.82 -9.81
C ARG A 53 12.48 8.40 -8.90
N SER A 54 13.70 8.49 -9.42
CA SER A 54 14.90 8.25 -8.62
C SER A 54 15.00 9.23 -7.46
N GLY A 55 15.46 8.74 -6.31
CA GLY A 55 15.64 9.53 -5.11
C GLY A 55 16.23 8.69 -3.99
N ARG A 56 16.35 9.28 -2.80
CA ARG A 56 16.73 8.55 -1.58
C ARG A 56 15.65 7.52 -1.25
N ALA A 57 16.07 6.29 -0.96
CA ALA A 57 15.17 5.28 -0.44
C ALA A 57 14.55 5.73 0.89
N LEU A 58 13.25 5.52 1.03
CA LEU A 58 12.50 5.85 2.25
C LEU A 58 12.11 4.58 2.98
N ASP A 59 12.11 4.61 4.31
CA ASP A 59 11.69 3.46 5.13
C ASP A 59 10.18 3.16 5.03
N PHE A 60 9.37 4.14 4.58
CA PHE A 60 7.94 4.03 4.27
C PHE A 60 7.64 4.81 2.99
N THR A 61 6.88 4.21 2.07
CA THR A 61 6.46 4.80 0.80
C THR A 61 5.06 4.30 0.44
N LEU A 62 4.20 5.18 -0.05
CA LEU A 62 2.94 4.83 -0.67
C LEU A 62 3.18 4.68 -2.17
N ALA A 63 3.33 3.43 -2.62
CA ALA A 63 3.54 3.07 -4.02
C ALA A 63 2.25 3.24 -4.84
N GLY A 64 2.27 2.83 -6.12
CA GLY A 64 1.09 2.77 -6.99
C GLY A 64 -0.15 2.26 -6.26
N PHE A 65 -1.28 2.92 -6.49
CA PHE A 65 -2.53 2.71 -5.74
C PHE A 65 -2.37 2.88 -4.23
N SER A 66 -1.53 3.80 -3.75
CA SER A 66 -1.21 4.08 -2.34
C SER A 66 -1.06 2.82 -1.46
N ILE A 67 -0.40 1.81 -2.00
CA ILE A 67 -0.06 0.57 -1.29
C ILE A 67 1.18 0.82 -0.41
N PRO A 68 1.14 0.50 0.90
CA PRO A 68 2.27 0.71 1.79
C PRO A 68 3.45 -0.23 1.47
N VAL A 69 4.57 0.34 1.05
CA VAL A 69 5.87 -0.33 0.92
C VAL A 69 6.78 0.17 2.02
N VAL A 70 7.36 -0.76 2.78
CA VAL A 70 8.21 -0.45 3.92
C VAL A 70 9.53 -1.19 3.85
N HIS A 71 10.58 -0.55 4.37
CA HIS A 71 11.85 -1.24 4.59
C HIS A 71 11.65 -2.34 5.65
N VAL A 72 12.39 -3.45 5.54
CA VAL A 72 12.27 -4.62 6.44
C VAL A 72 12.37 -4.28 7.93
N ARG A 73 13.14 -3.24 8.28
CA ARG A 73 13.24 -2.70 9.65
C ARG A 73 11.89 -2.18 10.18
N VAL A 74 11.15 -1.43 9.36
CA VAL A 74 9.81 -0.94 9.72
C VAL A 74 8.81 -2.10 9.76
N ALA A 75 8.88 -3.02 8.79
CA ALA A 75 8.06 -4.23 8.80
C ALA A 75 8.23 -5.01 10.12
N SER A 76 9.47 -5.13 10.60
CA SER A 76 9.80 -5.84 11.84
C SER A 76 9.15 -5.20 13.07
N VAL A 77 9.09 -3.87 13.14
CA VAL A 77 8.41 -3.15 14.24
C VAL A 77 6.92 -3.51 14.26
N PHE A 78 6.26 -3.51 13.10
CA PHE A 78 4.84 -3.85 13.04
C PHE A 78 4.55 -5.31 13.33
N THR A 79 5.38 -6.24 12.86
CA THR A 79 5.20 -7.67 13.14
C THR A 79 5.47 -8.01 14.60
N GLU A 80 6.35 -7.27 15.29
CA GLU A 80 6.57 -7.43 16.72
C GLU A 80 5.40 -6.88 17.55
N LEU A 81 4.92 -5.67 17.22
CA LEU A 81 3.89 -4.98 18.01
C LEU A 81 2.45 -5.45 17.71
N ALA A 82 2.20 -5.89 16.47
CA ALA A 82 0.86 -6.23 15.99
C ALA A 82 0.85 -7.53 15.14
N PRO A 83 1.43 -8.65 15.61
CA PRO A 83 1.63 -9.87 14.83
C PRO A 83 0.35 -10.51 14.25
N ARG A 84 -0.82 -10.14 14.78
CA ARG A 84 -2.12 -10.65 14.34
C ARG A 84 -2.89 -9.70 13.42
N ASP A 85 -2.48 -8.44 13.37
CA ASP A 85 -3.17 -7.38 12.65
C ASP A 85 -2.38 -6.89 11.42
N VAL A 86 -1.19 -7.47 11.17
CA VAL A 86 -0.40 -7.21 9.97
C VAL A 86 0.05 -8.49 9.26
N GLN A 87 0.19 -8.40 7.95
CA GLN A 87 0.88 -9.36 7.09
C GLN A 87 1.95 -8.61 6.29
N VAL A 88 3.12 -9.23 6.18
CA VAL A 88 4.26 -8.66 5.45
C VAL A 88 4.52 -9.53 4.23
N LEU A 89 4.56 -8.91 3.06
CA LEU A 89 4.78 -9.58 1.78
C LEU A 89 6.06 -9.05 1.15
N PRO A 90 7.07 -9.87 0.82
CA PRO A 90 8.28 -9.39 0.19
C PRO A 90 7.98 -8.83 -1.21
N VAL A 91 8.66 -7.74 -1.58
CA VAL A 91 8.60 -7.14 -2.91
C VAL A 91 10.00 -6.76 -3.37
N ASP A 92 10.29 -7.03 -4.64
CA ASP A 92 11.56 -6.66 -5.25
C ASP A 92 11.45 -5.27 -5.89
N ILE A 93 12.23 -4.33 -5.38
CA ILE A 93 12.38 -3.00 -5.99
C ILE A 93 13.57 -3.06 -6.94
N GLN A 94 13.34 -2.86 -8.24
CA GLN A 94 14.42 -2.98 -9.23
C GLN A 94 15.51 -1.93 -8.98
N GLY A 95 16.77 -2.38 -8.91
CA GLY A 95 17.93 -1.51 -8.68
C GLY A 95 18.16 -1.11 -7.22
N GLN A 96 17.37 -1.64 -6.28
CA GLN A 96 17.53 -1.42 -4.85
C GLN A 96 18.08 -2.68 -4.16
N PRO A 97 19.29 -2.65 -3.56
CA PRO A 97 19.83 -3.79 -2.83
C PRO A 97 19.14 -4.13 -1.50
N ASP A 98 18.52 -3.14 -0.85
CA ASP A 98 17.86 -3.34 0.45
C ASP A 98 16.52 -4.10 0.31
N GLN A 99 16.09 -4.74 1.40
CA GLN A 99 14.86 -5.54 1.42
C GLN A 99 13.66 -4.69 1.82
N PHE A 100 12.63 -4.74 0.99
CA PHE A 100 11.36 -4.07 1.19
C PHE A 100 10.20 -5.05 1.18
N CYS A 101 9.11 -4.65 1.81
CA CYS A 101 7.90 -5.44 1.91
C CYS A 101 6.67 -4.56 1.74
N ILE A 102 5.60 -5.14 1.22
CA ILE A 102 4.26 -4.58 1.36
C ILE A 102 3.80 -4.84 2.79
N LEU A 103 3.32 -3.80 3.46
CA LEU A 103 2.69 -3.89 4.78
C LEU A 103 1.17 -3.93 4.59
N VAL A 104 0.58 -5.10 4.78
CA VAL A 104 -0.88 -5.29 4.71
C VAL A 104 -1.45 -5.24 6.12
N ALA A 105 -2.35 -4.30 6.39
CA ALA A 105 -3.19 -4.37 7.58
C ALA A 105 -4.28 -5.43 7.35
N THR A 106 -4.37 -6.42 8.24
CA THR A 106 -5.25 -7.59 8.04
C THR A 106 -6.57 -7.50 8.80
N ARG A 107 -6.83 -6.34 9.42
CA ARG A 107 -8.04 -6.06 10.17
C ARG A 107 -8.72 -4.82 9.63
N LEU A 108 -9.83 -5.02 8.91
CA LEU A 108 -10.71 -3.95 8.52
C LEU A 108 -11.48 -3.37 9.72
N VAL A 109 -11.36 -2.06 9.93
CA VAL A 109 -12.20 -1.31 10.85
C VAL A 109 -13.09 -0.38 10.02
N ARG A 110 -14.41 -0.62 10.05
CA ARG A 110 -15.39 0.27 9.41
C ARG A 110 -15.61 1.48 10.32
N CYS A 111 -14.77 2.50 10.15
CA CYS A 111 -14.78 3.70 10.98
C CYS A 111 -15.16 4.98 10.23
N ILE A 112 -15.53 4.89 8.96
CA ILE A 112 -16.13 6.01 8.23
C ILE A 112 -17.60 6.08 8.62
N ASP A 113 -18.03 7.25 9.09
CA ASP A 113 -19.43 7.56 9.39
C ASP A 113 -19.89 8.64 8.42
N ASP A 114 -20.52 8.23 7.32
CA ASP A 114 -20.94 9.12 6.24
C ASP A 114 -21.86 10.26 6.71
N LYS A 115 -22.60 10.05 7.81
CA LYS A 115 -23.50 11.08 8.36
C LYS A 115 -22.78 12.12 9.20
N ALA A 116 -21.66 11.72 9.81
CA ALA A 116 -20.83 12.58 10.63
C ALA A 116 -19.71 13.25 9.81
N SER A 117 -19.40 12.73 8.62
CA SER A 117 -18.50 13.34 7.64
C SER A 117 -19.07 14.66 7.11
N GLU A 118 -18.20 15.66 6.91
CA GLU A 118 -18.58 16.95 6.30
C GLU A 118 -19.01 16.77 4.84
N GLU A 119 -18.34 15.88 4.12
CA GLU A 119 -18.61 15.55 2.72
C GLU A 119 -18.28 14.08 2.47
N VAL A 120 -19.03 13.45 1.56
CA VAL A 120 -18.77 12.09 1.06
C VAL A 120 -19.02 12.09 -0.44
N GLU A 121 -18.06 11.57 -1.20
CA GLU A 121 -18.18 11.34 -2.64
C GLU A 121 -18.16 9.84 -2.89
N HIS A 122 -19.15 9.35 -3.64
CA HIS A 122 -19.30 7.95 -3.98
C HIS A 122 -19.13 7.75 -5.48
N TRP A 123 -18.53 6.63 -5.87
CA TRP A 123 -18.56 6.19 -7.25
C TRP A 123 -19.96 5.68 -7.57
N THR A 124 -20.58 6.18 -8.62
CA THR A 124 -21.89 5.74 -9.09
C THR A 124 -21.77 4.84 -10.31
N PRO A 125 -22.81 4.05 -10.66
CA PRO A 125 -22.80 3.25 -11.87
C PRO A 125 -22.53 4.05 -13.15
N GLU A 126 -22.94 5.33 -13.17
CA GLU A 126 -22.76 6.25 -14.28
C GLU A 126 -21.29 6.60 -14.55
N ASP A 127 -20.40 6.46 -13.55
CA ASP A 127 -18.96 6.73 -13.69
C ASP A 127 -18.21 5.65 -14.49
N GLY A 128 -18.89 4.55 -14.85
CA GLY A 128 -18.34 3.50 -15.70
C GLY A 128 -17.23 2.67 -15.05
N ARG A 129 -17.11 2.73 -13.71
CA ARG A 129 -16.13 1.97 -12.91
C ARG A 129 -16.83 1.04 -11.93
N PRO A 130 -17.42 -0.08 -12.40
CA PRO A 130 -18.25 -0.96 -11.59
C PRO A 130 -17.50 -1.53 -10.38
N GLU A 131 -16.18 -1.70 -10.45
CA GLU A 131 -15.34 -2.19 -9.37
C GLU A 131 -15.15 -1.20 -8.21
N LYS A 132 -15.51 0.08 -8.41
CA LYS A 132 -15.40 1.14 -7.41
C LYS A 132 -16.73 1.58 -6.81
N VAL A 133 -17.85 1.20 -7.43
CA VAL A 133 -19.19 1.66 -7.04
C VAL A 133 -19.46 1.38 -5.56
N GLY A 134 -19.82 2.42 -4.83
CA GLY A 134 -20.04 2.37 -3.38
C GLY A 134 -19.53 3.61 -2.66
#